data_AF-A0A5F8GVI8-F1
#
_entry.id   AF-A0A5F8GVI8-F1
#
_cell.length_a   1.000
_cell.length_b   1.000
_cell.length_c   1.000
_cell.angle_alpha   90.00
_cell.angle_beta   90.00
_cell.angle_gamma   90.00
#
_symmetry.space_group_name_H-M   'P 1'
#
loop_
_entity.id
_entity.type
_entity.pdbx_description
1 polymer ?
#
loop_
_entity_poly.entity_id
_entity_poly.type
_entity_poly.pdbx_seq_one_letter_code
_entity_poly.pdbx_strand_id
1 'polypeptide(L)'
;MTNSTEAQKPQNTKKNKKKGATLDTFYGAKIQNTEQIEEDIQENSPKSSKGNRNSPQTHEEFESERTKKMEALWEEKWEMMQKKFTHLQNQFDQTVKENQALKQELIKQSQNTKKLEENIKYLTDKVIDLENRGRRENLRIIGLPEKPEINTKLDMVIQDIIKENCPEILEQGGNTSTDRAHRTPSTLNPQKTTPRNVIAKFQSYQTKEKILQEARKRQFRYKGMPIRVTQDLASSTLNDRKAWNMIFRKARELGLQPRISYPAKLTIYFPGK
;
A
#
# COMPACT_ATOMS: atom_id res chain seq x y z
N MET A 1 -16.91 34.25 -15.62
CA MET A 1 -15.66 34.15 -14.83
C MET A 1 -15.53 32.70 -14.41
N THR A 2 -14.74 31.97 -15.18
CA THR A 2 -14.57 30.51 -15.16
C THR A 2 -13.13 30.22 -14.77
N ASN A 3 -12.89 29.54 -13.65
CA ASN A 3 -11.58 28.97 -13.33
C ASN A 3 -11.73 27.45 -13.23
N SER A 4 -11.27 26.80 -14.29
CA SER A 4 -10.97 25.37 -14.35
C SER A 4 -9.52 25.19 -13.90
N THR A 5 -9.29 24.40 -12.85
CA THR A 5 -7.95 24.00 -12.43
C THR A 5 -7.62 22.68 -13.10
N GLU A 6 -6.70 22.74 -14.06
CA GLU A 6 -6.24 21.62 -14.87
C GLU A 6 -5.15 20.81 -14.15
N ALA A 7 -5.34 19.49 -14.10
CA ALA A 7 -4.41 18.54 -13.51
C ALA A 7 -3.26 18.23 -14.48
N GLN A 8 -2.01 18.49 -14.06
CA GLN A 8 -0.81 18.13 -14.81
C GLN A 8 -0.40 16.67 -14.56
N LYS A 9 -0.16 15.94 -15.67
CA LYS A 9 0.40 14.59 -15.75
C LYS A 9 1.85 14.52 -15.23
N PRO A 10 2.30 13.36 -14.71
CA PRO A 10 3.66 13.18 -14.24
C PRO A 10 4.67 13.08 -15.39
N GLN A 11 5.76 13.85 -15.29
CA GLN A 11 6.92 13.75 -16.17
C GLN A 11 7.87 12.63 -15.72
N ASN A 12 8.31 11.86 -16.71
CA ASN A 12 9.30 10.79 -16.66
C ASN A 12 10.64 11.24 -16.04
N THR A 13 11.04 10.65 -14.91
CA THR A 13 12.41 10.74 -14.39
C THR A 13 13.24 9.55 -14.87
N LYS A 14 14.21 9.84 -15.73
CA LYS A 14 15.22 8.87 -16.22
C LYS A 14 16.01 8.31 -15.05
N LYS A 15 16.09 6.97 -14.99
CA LYS A 15 16.99 6.20 -14.12
C LYS A 15 18.45 6.60 -14.39
N ASN A 16 19.08 7.32 -13.46
CA ASN A 16 20.55 7.40 -13.41
C ASN A 16 21.09 6.26 -12.54
N LYS A 17 21.65 5.24 -13.19
CA LYS A 17 22.53 4.25 -12.57
C LYS A 17 23.70 4.99 -11.90
N LYS A 18 23.76 5.00 -10.56
CA LYS A 18 25.02 5.28 -9.86
C LYS A 18 25.98 4.15 -10.20
N LYS A 19 26.97 4.44 -11.05
CA LYS A 19 28.13 3.58 -11.25
C LYS A 19 28.89 3.55 -9.91
N GLY A 20 29.04 2.36 -9.33
CA GLY A 20 29.93 2.17 -8.19
C GLY A 20 31.35 2.49 -8.62
N ALA A 21 32.08 3.25 -7.80
CA ALA A 21 33.50 3.44 -7.96
C ALA A 21 34.17 2.06 -7.79
N THR A 22 34.81 1.57 -8.85
CA THR A 22 35.63 0.36 -8.80
C THR A 22 36.94 0.65 -8.09
N LEU A 23 37.54 -0.39 -7.49
CA LEU A 23 38.79 -0.34 -6.71
C LEU A 23 39.93 0.40 -7.46
N ASP A 24 39.91 0.40 -8.79
CA ASP A 24 40.89 1.08 -9.65
C ASP A 24 40.88 2.61 -9.51
N THR A 25 39.75 3.22 -9.13
CA THR A 25 39.69 4.69 -8.97
C THR A 25 40.44 5.16 -7.71
N PHE A 26 40.63 4.26 -6.72
CA PHE A 26 41.31 4.59 -5.47
C PHE A 26 42.84 4.47 -5.58
N TYR A 27 43.34 3.58 -6.45
CA TYR A 27 44.78 3.41 -6.69
C TYR A 27 45.35 4.31 -7.80
N GLY A 28 44.53 4.78 -8.75
CA GLY A 28 44.98 5.71 -9.81
C GLY A 28 45.37 7.10 -9.29
N ALA A 29 44.76 7.56 -8.19
CA ALA A 29 45.10 8.85 -7.58
C ALA A 29 46.43 8.86 -6.80
N LYS A 30 47.02 7.69 -6.54
CA LYS A 30 48.29 7.56 -5.82
C LYS A 30 49.51 7.80 -6.73
N ILE A 31 49.38 7.62 -8.04
CA ILE A 31 50.49 7.72 -9.00
C ILE A 31 50.73 9.18 -9.41
N GLN A 32 49.68 10.02 -9.49
CA GLN A 32 49.83 11.44 -9.82
C GLN A 32 50.46 12.26 -8.70
N ASN A 33 50.23 11.91 -7.44
CA ASN A 33 50.85 12.63 -6.31
C ASN A 33 52.33 12.25 -6.08
N THR A 34 52.80 11.09 -6.54
CA THR A 34 54.22 10.72 -6.44
C THR A 34 55.08 11.42 -7.49
N GLU A 35 54.57 11.62 -8.70
CA GLU A 35 55.25 12.40 -9.75
C GLU A 35 55.36 13.89 -9.38
N GLN A 36 54.34 14.45 -8.73
CA GLN A 36 54.37 15.83 -8.22
C GLN A 36 55.38 16.04 -7.07
N ILE A 37 55.62 15.01 -6.25
CA ILE A 37 56.58 15.06 -5.13
C ILE A 37 58.02 14.86 -5.63
N GLU A 38 58.24 14.11 -6.72
CA GLU A 38 59.57 13.93 -7.32
C GLU A 38 60.05 15.18 -8.09
N GLU A 39 59.14 15.96 -8.70
CA GLU A 39 59.48 17.24 -9.34
C GLU A 39 59.84 18.34 -8.31
N ASP A 40 59.13 18.42 -7.18
CA ASP A 40 59.40 19.41 -6.11
C ASP A 40 60.74 19.18 -5.36
N ILE A 41 61.28 17.95 -5.42
CA ILE A 41 62.58 17.59 -4.83
C ILE A 41 63.74 17.98 -5.77
N GLN A 42 63.52 18.03 -7.09
CA GLN A 42 64.55 18.45 -8.06
C GLN A 42 64.70 19.98 -8.16
N GLU A 43 63.64 20.76 -7.89
CA GLU A 43 63.69 22.22 -8.01
C GLU A 43 64.40 22.91 -6.82
N ASN A 44 64.60 22.21 -5.70
CA ASN A 44 65.25 22.73 -4.49
C ASN A 44 66.67 22.18 -4.23
N SER A 45 67.34 21.61 -5.23
CA SER A 45 68.74 21.18 -5.10
C SER A 45 69.71 22.37 -5.27
N PRO A 46 70.62 22.66 -4.32
CA PRO A 46 71.48 23.83 -4.40
C PRO A 46 72.51 23.70 -5.53
N LYS A 47 72.49 24.65 -6.48
CA LYS A 47 73.48 24.75 -7.58
C LYS A 47 74.88 25.00 -7.02
N SER A 48 75.85 24.16 -7.40
CA SER A 48 77.27 24.34 -7.04
C SER A 48 77.85 25.59 -7.73
N SER A 49 78.35 26.55 -6.96
CA SER A 49 79.25 27.60 -7.47
C SER A 49 80.68 27.29 -7.03
N LYS A 50 81.63 27.30 -7.99
CA LYS A 50 83.06 27.16 -7.74
C LYS A 50 83.65 28.56 -7.52
N GLY A 51 84.32 28.79 -6.38
CA GLY A 51 85.08 30.03 -6.19
C GLY A 51 85.59 30.36 -4.78
N ASN A 52 86.55 29.56 -4.29
CA ASN A 52 87.70 29.93 -3.44
C ASN A 52 87.55 30.29 -1.92
N ARG A 53 88.20 29.42 -1.12
CA ARG A 53 88.71 29.44 0.28
C ARG A 53 88.47 30.67 1.19
N ASN A 54 87.76 30.46 2.31
CA ASN A 54 88.32 30.41 3.69
C ASN A 54 87.27 30.03 4.76
N SER A 55 87.70 29.22 5.73
CA SER A 55 87.11 28.83 7.03
C SER A 55 85.99 27.76 7.10
N PRO A 56 86.20 26.61 7.78
CA PRO A 56 85.18 25.57 8.00
C PRO A 56 84.03 25.94 8.97
N GLN A 57 84.12 27.08 9.66
CA GLN A 57 83.31 27.37 10.86
C GLN A 57 81.94 28.01 10.59
N THR A 58 81.65 28.47 9.36
CA THR A 58 80.40 29.19 9.02
C THR A 58 79.39 28.35 8.21
N HIS A 59 79.83 27.28 7.57
CA HIS A 59 78.95 26.39 6.80
C HIS A 59 78.19 25.43 7.71
N GLU A 60 78.83 24.97 8.78
CA GLU A 60 78.27 24.00 9.73
C GLU A 60 77.17 24.63 10.60
N GLU A 61 77.33 25.90 10.99
CA GLU A 61 76.30 26.70 11.67
C GLU A 61 75.08 26.95 10.78
N PHE A 62 75.29 27.24 9.49
CA PHE A 62 74.20 27.45 8.53
C PHE A 62 73.39 26.18 8.28
N GLU A 63 74.05 25.02 8.13
CA GLU A 63 73.38 23.74 8.01
C GLU A 63 72.62 23.37 9.30
N SER A 64 73.20 23.63 10.48
CA SER A 64 72.50 23.45 11.76
C SER A 64 71.26 24.35 11.89
N GLU A 65 71.31 25.58 11.37
CA GLU A 65 70.17 26.48 11.38
C GLU A 65 69.06 26.02 10.42
N ARG A 66 69.43 25.46 9.26
CA ARG A 66 68.50 24.86 8.30
C ARG A 66 67.82 23.62 8.87
N THR A 67 68.55 22.73 9.54
CA THR A 67 67.97 21.53 10.17
C THR A 67 67.00 21.90 11.29
N LYS A 68 67.36 22.84 12.16
CA LYS A 68 66.45 23.34 13.22
C LYS A 68 65.18 23.98 12.66
N LYS A 69 65.29 24.76 11.57
CA LYS A 69 64.12 25.34 10.89
C LYS A 69 63.23 24.26 10.27
N MET A 70 63.83 23.24 9.65
CA MET A 70 63.09 22.10 9.10
C MET A 70 62.39 21.30 10.19
N GLU A 71 63.06 21.02 11.31
CA GLU A 71 62.47 20.34 12.47
C GLU A 71 61.29 21.12 13.05
N ALA A 72 61.42 22.44 13.22
CA ALA A 72 60.32 23.29 13.69
C ALA A 72 59.11 23.27 12.74
N LEU A 73 59.35 23.32 11.43
CA LEU A 73 58.28 23.21 10.42
C LEU A 73 57.60 21.83 10.43
N TRP A 74 58.37 20.76 10.66
CA TRP A 74 57.84 19.41 10.80
C TRP A 74 56.96 19.27 12.04
N GLU A 75 57.40 19.78 13.19
CA GLU A 75 56.61 19.78 14.42
C GLU A 75 55.32 20.58 14.28
N GLU A 76 55.36 21.76 13.66
CA GLU A 76 54.16 22.57 13.41
C GLU A 76 53.16 21.81 12.51
N LYS A 77 53.63 21.22 11.41
CA LYS A 77 52.79 20.41 10.52
C LYS A 77 52.24 19.17 11.22
N TRP A 78 53.05 18.52 12.06
CA TRP A 78 52.65 17.36 12.84
C TRP A 78 51.55 17.72 13.84
N GLU A 79 51.70 18.80 14.59
CA GLU A 79 50.66 19.29 15.49
C GLU A 79 49.36 19.63 14.75
N MET A 80 49.46 20.28 13.59
CA MET A 80 48.28 20.60 12.77
C MET A 80 47.58 19.34 12.29
N MET A 81 48.35 18.30 11.92
CA MET A 81 47.82 17.01 11.51
C MET A 81 47.13 16.29 12.68
N GLN A 82 47.71 16.31 13.88
CA GLN A 82 47.10 15.76 15.09
C GLN A 82 45.79 16.48 15.44
N LYS A 83 45.75 17.82 15.36
CA LYS A 83 44.53 18.62 15.57
C LYS A 83 43.44 18.28 14.54
N LYS A 84 43.78 18.11 13.26
CA LYS A 84 42.83 17.68 12.22
C LYS A 84 42.33 16.25 12.45
N PHE A 85 43.23 15.33 12.82
CA PHE A 85 42.88 13.94 13.07
C PHE A 85 41.92 13.80 14.25
N THR A 86 42.21 14.46 15.38
CA THR A 86 41.33 14.49 16.54
C THR A 86 39.96 15.12 16.24
N HIS A 87 39.94 16.19 15.45
CA HIS A 87 38.67 16.79 14.99
C HIS A 87 37.84 15.81 14.16
N LEU A 88 38.45 15.14 13.18
CA LEU A 88 37.77 14.14 12.34
C LEU A 88 37.31 12.93 13.17
N GLN A 89 38.11 12.47 14.12
CA GLN A 89 37.75 11.40 15.05
C GLN A 89 36.48 11.76 15.83
N ASN A 90 36.41 12.98 16.38
CA ASN A 90 35.25 13.45 17.11
C ASN A 90 34.00 13.56 16.22
N GLN A 91 34.14 14.06 14.98
CA GLN A 91 33.04 14.10 14.01
C GLN A 91 32.55 12.69 13.62
N PHE A 92 33.48 11.76 13.45
CA PHE A 92 33.17 10.37 13.16
C PHE A 92 32.39 9.73 14.30
N ASP A 93 32.86 9.87 15.54
CA ASP A 93 32.18 9.33 16.73
C ASP A 93 30.79 9.93 16.91
N GLN A 94 30.62 11.24 16.67
CA GLN A 94 29.33 11.90 16.69
C GLN A 94 28.38 11.32 15.62
N THR A 95 28.87 11.18 14.39
CA THR A 95 28.09 10.61 13.27
C THR A 95 27.70 9.15 13.53
N VAL A 96 28.57 8.37 14.17
CA VAL A 96 28.28 6.98 14.56
C VAL A 96 27.16 6.94 15.61
N LYS A 97 27.21 7.82 16.62
CA LYS A 97 26.16 7.92 17.65
C LYS A 97 24.81 8.32 17.05
N GLU A 98 24.79 9.32 16.16
CA GLU A 98 23.57 9.74 15.46
C GLU A 98 22.99 8.62 14.59
N ASN A 99 23.84 7.89 13.85
CA ASN A 99 23.40 6.75 13.06
C ASN A 99 22.82 5.60 13.93
N GLN A 100 23.38 5.36 15.11
CA GLN A 100 22.83 4.38 16.05
C GLN A 100 21.45 4.81 16.56
N ALA A 101 21.28 6.08 16.93
CA ALA A 101 20.00 6.63 17.37
C ALA A 101 18.94 6.56 16.26
N LEU A 102 19.30 6.93 15.02
CA LEU A 102 18.42 6.82 13.86
C LEU A 102 17.99 5.37 13.57
N LYS A 103 18.92 4.41 13.69
CA LYS A 103 18.60 2.98 13.53
C LYS A 103 17.59 2.51 14.58
N GLN A 104 17.75 2.92 15.85
CA GLN A 104 16.83 2.56 16.92
C GLN A 104 15.43 3.16 16.67
N GLU A 105 15.36 4.43 16.27
CA GLU A 105 14.09 5.07 15.94
C GLU A 105 13.42 4.41 14.74
N LEU A 106 14.17 4.01 13.70
CA LEU A 106 13.63 3.29 12.55
C LEU A 106 13.01 1.94 12.95
N ILE A 107 13.65 1.19 13.85
CA ILE A 107 13.10 -0.07 14.37
C ILE A 107 11.79 0.18 15.12
N LYS A 108 11.76 1.21 15.98
CA LYS A 108 10.57 1.61 16.73
C LYS A 108 9.43 2.03 15.80
N GLN A 109 9.73 2.83 14.78
CA GLN A 109 8.75 3.21 13.77
C GLN A 109 8.23 2.01 13.01
N SER A 110 9.10 1.09 12.57
CA SER A 110 8.69 -0.14 11.89
C SER A 110 7.74 -1.00 12.75
N GLN A 111 8.03 -1.14 14.05
CA GLN A 111 7.15 -1.85 14.98
C GLN A 111 5.80 -1.15 15.14
N ASN A 112 5.79 0.19 15.21
CA ASN A 112 4.55 0.97 15.30
C ASN A 112 3.73 0.84 14.01
N THR A 113 4.35 0.87 12.83
CA THR A 113 3.68 0.66 11.55
C THR A 113 3.02 -0.71 11.50
N LYS A 114 3.71 -1.78 11.92
CA LYS A 114 3.11 -3.13 11.99
C LYS A 114 1.89 -3.19 12.90
N LYS A 115 1.97 -2.59 14.09
CA LYS A 115 0.82 -2.50 15.01
C LYS A 115 -0.35 -1.74 14.40
N LEU A 116 -0.08 -0.65 13.68
CA LEU A 116 -1.10 0.12 12.99
C LEU A 116 -1.74 -0.67 11.85
N GLU A 117 -0.96 -1.41 11.05
CA GLU A 117 -1.47 -2.29 9.99
C GLU A 117 -2.40 -3.38 10.54
N GLU A 118 -2.00 -4.03 11.65
CA GLU A 118 -2.82 -5.02 12.35
C GLU A 118 -4.13 -4.41 12.86
N ASN A 119 -4.06 -3.22 13.47
CA ASN A 119 -5.24 -2.50 13.93
C ASN A 119 -6.17 -2.09 12.79
N ILE A 120 -5.63 -1.57 11.68
CA ILE A 120 -6.41 -1.22 10.48
C ILE A 120 -7.11 -2.46 9.92
N LYS A 121 -6.39 -3.58 9.84
CA LYS A 121 -6.97 -4.85 9.39
C LYS A 121 -8.10 -5.30 10.32
N TYR A 122 -7.88 -5.31 11.63
CA TYR A 122 -8.89 -5.65 12.62
C TYR A 122 -10.14 -4.76 12.52
N LEU A 123 -9.95 -3.44 12.44
CA LEU A 123 -11.04 -2.48 12.32
C LEU A 123 -11.80 -2.66 10.99
N THR A 124 -11.09 -2.93 9.90
CA THR A 124 -11.70 -3.21 8.59
C THR A 124 -12.57 -4.46 8.65
N ASP A 125 -12.03 -5.56 9.19
CA ASP A 125 -12.75 -6.82 9.37
C ASP A 125 -14.00 -6.61 10.27
N LYS A 126 -13.86 -5.80 11.32
CA LYS A 126 -14.95 -5.47 12.24
C LYS A 126 -16.06 -4.65 11.57
N VAL A 127 -15.70 -3.63 10.80
CA VAL A 127 -16.67 -2.81 10.05
C VAL A 127 -17.43 -3.66 9.05
N ILE A 128 -16.74 -4.55 8.32
CA ILE A 128 -17.37 -5.46 7.36
C ILE A 128 -18.35 -6.42 8.08
N ASP A 129 -17.98 -6.96 9.23
CA ASP A 129 -18.88 -7.83 10.01
C ASP A 129 -20.12 -7.07 10.52
N LEU A 130 -19.94 -5.86 11.05
CA LEU A 130 -21.06 -5.02 11.52
C LEU A 130 -22.00 -4.63 10.37
N GLU A 131 -21.44 -4.22 9.24
CA GLU A 131 -22.18 -3.84 8.04
C GLU A 131 -23.00 -5.03 7.51
N ASN A 132 -22.40 -6.23 7.44
CA ASN A 132 -23.12 -7.42 7.03
C ASN A 132 -24.18 -7.85 8.05
N ARG A 133 -23.91 -7.75 9.36
CA ARG A 133 -24.91 -8.00 10.43
C ARG A 133 -26.13 -7.11 10.25
N GLY A 134 -25.93 -5.81 10.01
CA GLY A 134 -27.00 -4.85 9.76
C GLY A 134 -27.79 -5.12 8.48
N ARG A 135 -27.25 -5.91 7.54
CA ARG A 135 -27.90 -6.29 6.27
C ARG A 135 -28.46 -7.71 6.25
N ARG A 136 -28.36 -8.48 7.35
CA ARG A 136 -28.80 -9.88 7.37
C ARG A 136 -30.27 -10.06 7.03
N GLU A 137 -31.11 -9.12 7.44
CA GLU A 137 -32.55 -9.06 7.22
C GLU A 137 -32.94 -8.44 5.88
N ASN A 138 -31.97 -7.94 5.11
CA ASN A 138 -32.22 -7.24 3.86
C ASN A 138 -32.20 -8.19 2.66
N LEU A 139 -33.15 -8.01 1.76
CA LEU A 139 -33.14 -8.54 0.39
C LEU A 139 -32.93 -7.43 -0.62
N ARG A 140 -32.18 -7.76 -1.67
CA ARG A 140 -31.94 -6.90 -2.82
C ARG A 140 -32.71 -7.45 -4.01
N ILE A 141 -33.69 -6.69 -4.48
CA ILE A 141 -34.52 -7.00 -5.65
C ILE A 141 -34.03 -6.18 -6.83
N ILE A 142 -33.82 -6.85 -7.96
CA ILE A 142 -33.23 -6.29 -9.19
C ILE A 142 -34.20 -6.51 -10.34
N GLY A 143 -34.39 -5.50 -11.18
CA GLY A 143 -35.23 -5.57 -12.38
C GLY A 143 -36.68 -5.08 -12.19
N LEU A 144 -37.02 -4.52 -11.03
CA LEU A 144 -38.34 -3.89 -10.85
C LEU A 144 -38.45 -2.59 -11.65
N PRO A 145 -39.50 -2.38 -12.47
CA PRO A 145 -39.60 -1.19 -13.31
C PRO A 145 -39.81 0.08 -12.49
N GLU A 146 -39.32 1.21 -12.99
CA GLU A 146 -39.40 2.52 -12.32
C GLU A 146 -40.71 3.27 -12.62
N LYS A 147 -41.83 2.67 -12.26
CA LYS A 147 -43.14 3.32 -12.40
C LYS A 147 -43.57 3.99 -11.09
N PRO A 148 -44.27 5.14 -11.12
CA PRO A 148 -44.71 5.84 -9.91
C PRO A 148 -45.62 4.97 -9.04
N GLU A 149 -46.46 4.11 -9.63
CA GLU A 149 -47.35 3.23 -8.88
C GLU A 149 -46.58 2.20 -8.04
N ILE A 150 -45.42 1.76 -8.53
CA ILE A 150 -44.53 0.80 -7.87
C ILE A 150 -43.70 1.50 -6.79
N ASN A 151 -43.16 2.67 -7.12
CA ASN A 151 -42.22 3.37 -6.23
C ASN A 151 -42.89 3.91 -4.96
N THR A 152 -44.16 4.31 -5.02
CA THR A 152 -44.90 4.79 -3.86
C THR A 152 -45.35 3.64 -2.93
N LYS A 153 -45.54 2.43 -3.46
CA LYS A 153 -46.12 1.28 -2.74
C LYS A 153 -45.21 0.06 -2.77
N LEU A 154 -43.91 0.26 -2.51
CA LEU A 154 -42.92 -0.82 -2.57
C LEU A 154 -43.25 -1.98 -1.61
N ASP A 155 -43.79 -1.70 -0.42
CA ASP A 155 -44.15 -2.75 0.53
C ASP A 155 -45.24 -3.68 -0.02
N MET A 156 -46.26 -3.12 -0.68
CA MET A 156 -47.32 -3.91 -1.35
C MET A 156 -46.74 -4.73 -2.52
N VAL A 157 -45.86 -4.12 -3.31
CA VAL A 157 -45.19 -4.80 -4.43
C VAL A 157 -44.36 -5.99 -3.94
N ILE A 158 -43.68 -5.86 -2.81
CA ILE A 158 -42.92 -6.96 -2.20
C ILE A 158 -43.86 -8.08 -1.73
N GLN A 159 -45.01 -7.75 -1.14
CA GLN A 159 -46.00 -8.77 -0.78
C GLN A 159 -46.56 -9.49 -2.02
N ASP A 160 -46.81 -8.77 -3.12
CA ASP A 160 -47.27 -9.37 -4.38
C ASP A 160 -46.21 -10.34 -4.95
N ILE A 161 -44.93 -9.95 -4.90
CA ILE A 161 -43.83 -10.83 -5.30
C ILE A 161 -43.81 -12.11 -4.45
N ILE A 162 -43.98 -11.99 -3.13
CA ILE A 162 -43.98 -13.14 -2.24
C ILE A 162 -45.19 -14.04 -2.50
N LYS A 163 -46.37 -13.47 -2.76
CA LYS A 163 -47.57 -14.23 -3.13
C LYS A 163 -47.40 -14.99 -4.44
N GLU A 164 -46.85 -14.35 -5.46
CA GLU A 164 -46.65 -14.94 -6.79
C GLU A 164 -45.59 -16.04 -6.78
N ASN A 165 -44.52 -15.88 -5.99
CA ASN A 165 -43.36 -16.78 -6.05
C ASN A 165 -43.22 -17.72 -4.86
N CYS A 166 -43.78 -17.43 -3.69
CA CYS A 166 -43.59 -18.21 -2.47
C CYS A 166 -44.90 -18.38 -1.68
N PRO A 167 -45.96 -18.96 -2.28
CA PRO A 167 -47.25 -19.12 -1.60
C PRO A 167 -47.13 -19.96 -0.32
N GLU A 168 -46.27 -20.99 -0.33
CA GLU A 168 -46.01 -21.86 0.83
C GLU A 168 -45.57 -21.10 2.09
N ILE A 169 -44.83 -20.00 1.94
CA ILE A 169 -44.36 -19.20 3.08
C ILE A 169 -45.54 -18.50 3.76
N LEU A 170 -46.54 -18.08 2.98
CA LEU A 170 -47.74 -17.43 3.46
C LEU A 170 -48.70 -18.44 4.10
N GLU A 171 -48.86 -19.62 3.49
CA GLU A 171 -49.69 -20.71 4.03
C GLU A 171 -49.17 -21.23 5.38
N GLN A 172 -47.85 -21.24 5.56
CA GLN A 172 -47.21 -21.61 6.83
C GLN A 172 -47.33 -20.52 7.93
N GLY A 173 -48.08 -19.44 7.69
CA GLY A 173 -48.23 -18.34 8.64
C GLY A 173 -46.93 -17.56 8.89
N GLY A 174 -45.99 -17.59 7.93
CA GLY A 174 -44.73 -16.86 8.06
C GLY A 174 -44.96 -15.35 8.12
N ASN A 175 -44.30 -14.66 9.06
CA ASN A 175 -44.33 -13.20 9.07
C ASN A 175 -43.55 -12.65 7.86
N THR A 176 -44.26 -12.25 6.82
CA THR A 176 -43.72 -11.63 5.59
C THR A 176 -43.65 -10.11 5.67
N SER A 177 -43.95 -9.52 6.83
CA SER A 177 -43.94 -8.08 7.01
C SER A 177 -42.56 -7.50 6.74
N THR A 178 -42.56 -6.40 5.99
CA THR A 178 -41.38 -5.63 5.63
C THR A 178 -41.35 -4.40 6.52
N ASP A 179 -40.23 -4.13 7.19
CA ASP A 179 -40.05 -2.92 7.99
C ASP A 179 -39.83 -1.69 7.12
N ARG A 180 -39.04 -1.86 6.06
CA ARG A 180 -38.69 -0.77 5.16
C ARG A 180 -38.34 -1.28 3.79
N ALA A 181 -38.94 -0.70 2.76
CA ALA A 181 -38.55 -0.87 1.38
C ALA A 181 -38.16 0.47 0.74
N HIS A 182 -37.04 0.49 0.02
CA HIS A 182 -36.63 1.70 -0.70
C HIS A 182 -35.75 1.37 -1.91
N ARG A 183 -35.67 2.30 -2.86
CA ARG A 183 -34.76 2.20 -4.01
C ARG A 183 -33.34 2.62 -3.62
N THR A 184 -32.35 1.99 -4.22
CA THR A 184 -30.93 2.32 -4.03
C THR A 184 -30.21 2.38 -5.38
N PRO A 185 -29.54 3.51 -5.71
CA PRO A 185 -29.44 4.77 -4.95
C PRO A 185 -30.77 5.53 -4.81
N SER A 186 -30.88 6.45 -3.84
CA SER A 186 -32.11 7.23 -3.61
C SER A 186 -32.46 8.12 -4.79
N THR A 187 -31.44 8.64 -5.49
CA THR A 187 -31.60 9.46 -6.69
C THR A 187 -31.58 8.59 -7.95
N LEU A 188 -32.47 8.90 -8.89
CA LEU A 188 -32.43 8.33 -10.23
C LEU A 188 -31.30 8.99 -11.02
N ASN A 189 -30.47 8.18 -11.68
CA ASN A 189 -29.48 8.67 -12.62
C ASN A 189 -30.07 8.55 -14.05
N PRO A 190 -30.37 9.67 -14.74
CA PRO A 190 -30.95 9.64 -16.08
C PRO A 190 -30.10 8.94 -17.14
N GLN A 191 -28.78 8.81 -16.92
CA GLN A 191 -27.86 8.15 -17.86
C GLN A 191 -27.93 6.62 -17.79
N LYS A 192 -28.54 6.05 -16.75
CA LYS A 192 -28.65 4.59 -16.59
C LYS A 192 -29.99 4.10 -17.13
N THR A 193 -29.92 3.17 -18.08
CA THR A 193 -31.11 2.50 -18.65
C THR A 193 -31.66 1.40 -17.74
N THR A 194 -30.85 0.91 -16.80
CA THR A 194 -31.26 -0.15 -15.87
C THR A 194 -32.05 0.41 -14.69
N PRO A 195 -33.20 -0.18 -14.31
CA PRO A 195 -33.93 0.22 -13.12
C PRO A 195 -33.09 0.10 -11.85
N ARG A 196 -33.28 1.01 -10.90
CA ARG A 196 -32.64 0.96 -9.59
C ARG A 196 -33.06 -0.27 -8.79
N ASN A 197 -32.13 -0.80 -8.01
CA ASN A 197 -32.40 -1.92 -7.10
C ASN A 197 -33.32 -1.46 -5.97
N VAL A 198 -34.11 -2.40 -5.44
CA VAL A 198 -34.89 -2.19 -4.21
C VAL A 198 -34.21 -2.96 -3.08
N ILE A 199 -34.04 -2.32 -1.94
CA ILE A 199 -33.64 -2.96 -0.69
C ILE A 199 -34.88 -3.05 0.20
N ALA A 200 -35.24 -4.28 0.56
CA ALA A 200 -36.35 -4.61 1.43
C ALA A 200 -35.82 -5.22 2.73
N LYS A 201 -36.09 -4.58 3.87
CA LYS A 201 -35.76 -5.09 5.20
C LYS A 201 -36.95 -5.86 5.76
N PHE A 202 -36.76 -7.13 6.08
CA PHE A 202 -37.78 -7.98 6.68
C PHE A 202 -37.71 -7.96 8.21
N GLN A 203 -38.86 -8.14 8.86
CA GLN A 203 -38.92 -8.30 10.33
C GLN A 203 -38.31 -9.62 10.81
N SER A 204 -38.45 -10.67 10.01
CA SER A 204 -37.95 -12.00 10.35
C SER A 204 -36.83 -12.43 9.41
N TYR A 205 -35.66 -12.66 9.99
CA TYR A 205 -34.53 -13.28 9.30
C TYR A 205 -34.90 -14.63 8.68
N GLN A 206 -35.69 -15.45 9.37
CA GLN A 206 -36.10 -16.77 8.91
C GLN A 206 -36.96 -16.68 7.63
N THR A 207 -37.93 -15.78 7.60
CA THR A 207 -38.77 -15.56 6.42
C THR A 207 -37.93 -15.12 5.23
N LYS A 208 -37.03 -14.16 5.44
CA LYS A 208 -36.10 -13.69 4.41
C LYS A 208 -35.19 -14.81 3.90
N GLU A 209 -34.71 -15.70 4.78
CA GLU A 209 -33.86 -16.83 4.42
C GLU A 209 -34.62 -17.84 3.53
N LYS A 210 -35.87 -18.16 3.87
CA LYS A 210 -36.75 -19.03 3.06
C LYS A 210 -36.99 -18.43 1.67
N ILE A 211 -37.34 -17.15 1.59
CA ILE A 211 -37.52 -16.44 0.31
C ILE A 211 -36.24 -16.51 -0.53
N LEU A 212 -35.08 -16.29 0.08
CA LEU A 212 -33.80 -16.35 -0.62
C LEU A 212 -33.44 -17.76 -1.10
N GLN A 213 -33.82 -18.81 -0.36
CA GLN A 213 -33.64 -20.20 -0.79
C GLN A 213 -34.49 -20.50 -2.02
N GLU A 214 -35.75 -20.07 -2.01
CA GLU A 214 -36.65 -20.21 -3.17
C GLU A 214 -36.13 -19.45 -4.39
N ALA A 215 -35.60 -18.24 -4.20
CA ALA A 215 -34.99 -17.44 -5.26
C ALA A 215 -33.72 -18.06 -5.87
N ARG A 216 -33.07 -18.99 -5.17
CA ARG A 216 -31.92 -19.75 -5.73
C ARG A 216 -32.37 -20.94 -6.57
N LYS A 217 -33.56 -21.49 -6.33
CA LYS A 217 -34.10 -22.65 -7.04
C LYS A 217 -34.78 -22.23 -8.35
N ARG A 218 -35.54 -21.14 -8.33
CA ARG A 218 -36.34 -20.66 -9.46
C ARG A 218 -36.16 -19.17 -9.74
N GLN A 219 -36.44 -18.77 -10.98
CA GLN A 219 -36.50 -17.38 -11.39
C GLN A 219 -37.77 -16.74 -10.79
N PHE A 220 -37.61 -15.63 -10.06
CA PHE A 220 -38.75 -14.90 -9.51
C PHE A 220 -39.43 -14.03 -10.56
N ARG A 221 -40.71 -13.75 -10.37
CA ARG A 221 -41.53 -12.92 -11.25
C ARG A 221 -42.29 -11.85 -10.47
N TYR A 222 -42.61 -10.74 -11.15
CA TYR A 222 -43.56 -9.75 -10.66
C TYR A 222 -44.52 -9.43 -11.80
N LYS A 223 -45.80 -9.79 -11.63
CA LYS A 223 -46.83 -9.67 -12.69
C LYS A 223 -46.35 -10.30 -14.00
N GLY A 224 -45.76 -11.49 -13.91
CA GLY A 224 -45.19 -12.22 -15.04
C GLY A 224 -43.79 -11.77 -15.50
N MET A 225 -43.33 -10.55 -15.15
CA MET A 225 -42.00 -10.06 -15.53
C MET A 225 -40.89 -10.69 -14.68
N PRO A 226 -39.80 -11.19 -15.27
CA PRO A 226 -38.71 -11.80 -14.52
C PRO A 226 -37.97 -10.76 -13.66
N ILE A 227 -37.74 -11.10 -12.39
CA ILE A 227 -36.97 -10.31 -11.44
C ILE A 227 -35.91 -11.18 -10.75
N ARG A 228 -34.85 -10.56 -10.26
CA ARG A 228 -33.80 -11.27 -9.51
C ARG A 228 -33.81 -10.84 -8.04
N VAL A 229 -33.89 -11.81 -7.14
CA VAL A 229 -33.79 -11.59 -5.69
C VAL A 229 -32.47 -12.13 -5.20
N THR A 230 -31.72 -11.30 -4.47
CA THR A 230 -30.39 -11.63 -3.94
C THR A 230 -30.25 -11.15 -2.50
N GLN A 231 -29.26 -11.69 -1.79
CA GLN A 231 -28.90 -11.19 -0.47
C GLN A 231 -28.25 -9.80 -0.58
N ASP A 232 -28.61 -8.88 0.30
CA ASP A 232 -27.88 -7.63 0.46
C ASP A 232 -26.61 -7.88 1.31
N LEU A 233 -25.44 -7.59 0.75
CA LEU A 233 -24.13 -7.85 1.36
C LEU A 233 -23.25 -6.62 1.21
N ALA A 234 -22.24 -6.51 2.07
CA ALA A 234 -21.17 -5.53 1.90
C ALA A 234 -20.46 -5.67 0.55
N SER A 235 -20.02 -4.53 0.01
CA SER A 235 -19.32 -4.48 -1.28
C SER A 235 -18.04 -5.32 -1.26
N SER A 236 -17.29 -5.28 -0.14
CA SER A 236 -16.12 -6.13 0.09
C SER A 236 -16.49 -7.62 0.03
N THR A 237 -17.50 -8.04 0.80
CA THR A 237 -17.99 -9.42 0.79
C THR A 237 -18.48 -9.87 -0.59
N LEU A 238 -19.13 -8.99 -1.35
CA LEU A 238 -19.52 -9.29 -2.73
C LEU A 238 -18.30 -9.50 -3.63
N ASN A 239 -17.22 -8.73 -3.45
CA ASN A 239 -15.98 -8.90 -4.18
C ASN A 239 -15.29 -10.22 -3.82
N ASP A 240 -15.24 -10.57 -2.54
CA ASP A 240 -14.70 -11.86 -2.07
C ASP A 240 -15.50 -13.04 -2.66
N ARG A 241 -16.83 -12.92 -2.72
CA ARG A 241 -17.67 -13.92 -3.39
C ARG A 241 -17.40 -14.00 -4.89
N LYS A 242 -17.18 -12.88 -5.56
CA LYS A 242 -16.84 -12.86 -6.99
C LYS A 242 -15.48 -13.52 -7.26
N ALA A 243 -14.52 -13.39 -6.34
CA ALA A 243 -13.22 -14.06 -6.46
C ALA A 243 -13.36 -15.58 -6.56
N TRP A 244 -14.39 -16.16 -5.92
CA TRP A 244 -14.69 -17.59 -6.02
C TRP A 244 -15.33 -18.01 -7.36
N ASN A 245 -15.84 -17.10 -8.19
CA ASN A 245 -16.64 -17.45 -9.38
C ASN A 245 -15.91 -18.39 -10.34
N MET A 246 -14.61 -18.19 -10.54
CA MET A 246 -13.81 -19.03 -11.44
C MET A 246 -13.71 -20.46 -10.92
N ILE A 247 -13.41 -20.62 -9.62
CA ILE A 247 -13.31 -21.95 -8.96
C ILE A 247 -14.68 -22.60 -8.90
N PHE A 248 -15.72 -21.82 -8.58
CA PHE A 248 -17.10 -22.28 -8.52
C PHE A 248 -17.56 -22.87 -9.87
N ARG A 249 -17.25 -22.19 -10.97
CA ARG A 249 -17.61 -22.65 -12.32
C ARG A 249 -16.90 -23.95 -12.66
N LYS A 250 -15.57 -24.02 -12.43
CA LYS A 250 -14.78 -25.24 -12.66
C LYS A 250 -15.27 -26.42 -11.83
N ALA A 251 -15.60 -26.21 -10.55
CA ALA A 251 -16.13 -27.26 -9.70
C ALA A 251 -17.46 -27.82 -10.22
N ARG A 252 -18.35 -26.95 -10.73
CA ARG A 252 -19.59 -27.37 -11.40
C ARG A 252 -19.35 -28.17 -12.68
N GLU A 253 -18.39 -27.74 -13.51
CA GLU A 253 -18.00 -28.44 -14.74
C GLU A 253 -17.50 -29.86 -14.45
N LEU A 254 -16.85 -30.07 -13.31
CA LEU A 254 -16.40 -31.38 -12.81
C LEU A 254 -17.50 -32.22 -12.14
N GLY A 255 -18.76 -31.77 -12.17
CA GLY A 255 -19.89 -32.48 -11.53
C GLY A 255 -19.92 -32.40 -10.01
N LEU A 256 -19.08 -31.57 -9.38
CA LEU A 256 -19.12 -31.35 -7.92
C LEU A 256 -20.26 -30.40 -7.56
N GLN A 257 -20.62 -30.39 -6.27
CA GLN A 257 -21.64 -29.47 -5.74
C GLN A 257 -20.97 -28.34 -4.95
N PRO A 258 -20.54 -27.25 -5.59
CA PRO A 258 -19.99 -26.09 -4.89
C PRO A 258 -21.11 -25.25 -4.26
N ARG A 259 -20.86 -24.70 -3.07
CA ARG A 259 -21.73 -23.78 -2.33
C ARG A 259 -20.92 -22.62 -1.76
N ILE A 260 -21.34 -21.39 -2.05
CA ILE A 260 -20.79 -20.20 -1.40
C ILE A 260 -21.70 -19.83 -0.22
N SER A 261 -21.16 -19.94 0.99
CA SER A 261 -21.83 -19.62 2.24
C SER A 261 -21.39 -18.27 2.79
N TYR A 262 -22.14 -17.77 3.79
CA TYR A 262 -21.85 -16.49 4.43
C TYR A 262 -20.54 -16.54 5.25
N PRO A 263 -19.75 -15.45 5.28
CA PRO A 263 -19.89 -14.25 4.44
C PRO A 263 -19.42 -14.50 3.00
N ALA A 264 -18.30 -15.20 2.80
CA ALA A 264 -17.76 -15.56 1.48
C ALA A 264 -16.92 -16.85 1.52
N LYS A 265 -17.46 -17.93 2.09
CA LYS A 265 -16.76 -19.23 2.19
C LYS A 265 -17.23 -20.19 1.11
N LEU A 266 -16.30 -20.70 0.30
CA LEU A 266 -16.59 -21.75 -0.69
C LEU A 266 -16.47 -23.13 -0.05
N THR A 267 -17.53 -23.92 -0.14
CA THR A 267 -17.58 -25.34 0.24
C THR A 267 -17.81 -26.16 -1.02
N ILE A 268 -17.08 -27.25 -1.19
CA ILE A 268 -17.25 -28.17 -2.33
C ILE A 268 -17.47 -29.55 -1.75
N TYR A 269 -18.59 -30.19 -2.10
CA TYR A 269 -18.87 -31.56 -1.71
C TYR A 269 -18.28 -32.52 -2.74
N PHE A 270 -17.52 -33.51 -2.24
CA PHE A 270 -16.97 -34.59 -3.06
C PHE A 270 -17.79 -35.85 -2.81
N PRO A 271 -18.28 -36.54 -3.85
CA PRO A 271 -18.98 -37.81 -3.65
C PRO A 271 -18.00 -38.82 -3.03
N GLY A 272 -18.22 -39.17 -1.76
CA GLY A 272 -17.43 -40.16 -1.02
C GLY A 272 -16.98 -39.76 0.39
N LYS A 273 -17.12 -38.50 0.81
CA LYS A 273 -16.94 -38.03 2.20
C LYS A 273 -17.82 -36.82 2.52
#